data_AF-A0A974CI21-F1
#
_entry.id   AF-A0A974CI21-F1
#
_cell.length_a   1.000
_cell.length_b   1.000
_cell.length_c   1.000
_cell.angle_alpha   90.00
_cell.angle_beta   90.00
_cell.angle_gamma   90.00
#
_symmetry.space_group_name_H-M   'P 1'
#
loop_
_entity.id
_entity.type
_entity.pdbx_description
1 polymer ?
#
loop_
_entity_poly.entity_id
_entity_poly.type
_entity_poly.pdbx_seq_one_letter_code
_entity_poly.pdbx_strand_id
1 'polypeptide(L)'
;MEKTLRNEPGIFDWTTVIQAVCDMEGKGTTEEEKREKLKKTVTKTMKCDVTKSNPVAPLMLPRVDCIMAIACLESACKDLDSYCNALKNISSLLKDFMRSDITNTGYAIIDLEVLARKYDKEQYNICDHDSTIFVLACKLRDI
;
A
#
# COMPACT_ATOMS: atom_id res chain seq x y z
N MET A 1 14.06 -3.71 2.75
CA MET A 1 13.19 -4.76 2.21
C MET A 1 13.97 -5.96 1.70
N GLU A 2 14.91 -5.81 0.77
CA GLU A 2 15.66 -6.96 0.22
C GLU A 2 16.41 -7.79 1.27
N LYS A 3 17.09 -7.13 2.21
CA LYS A 3 17.77 -7.78 3.34
C LYS A 3 16.81 -8.62 4.19
N THR A 4 15.59 -8.10 4.39
CA THR A 4 14.51 -8.78 5.12
C THR A 4 14.07 -10.05 4.40
N LEU A 5 13.94 -10.01 3.07
CA LEU A 5 13.59 -11.19 2.27
C LEU A 5 14.70 -12.26 2.28
N ARG A 6 15.96 -11.84 2.40
CA ARG A 6 17.12 -12.75 2.48
C ARG A 6 17.46 -13.22 3.90
N ASN A 7 16.69 -12.82 4.92
CA ASN A 7 16.97 -13.12 6.33
C ASN A 7 18.39 -12.72 6.76
N GLU A 8 18.89 -11.57 6.30
CA GLU A 8 20.21 -11.08 6.71
C GLU A 8 20.23 -10.62 8.19
N PRO A 9 21.36 -10.72 8.91
CA PRO A 9 21.49 -10.16 10.25
C PRO A 9 21.24 -8.64 10.33
N GLY A 10 20.72 -8.17 11.46
CA GLY A 10 20.49 -6.73 11.71
C GLY A 10 19.25 -6.15 11.03
N ILE A 11 18.35 -6.99 10.51
CA ILE A 11 17.03 -6.57 10.03
C ILE A 11 16.06 -6.35 11.19
N PHE A 12 15.02 -5.55 10.94
CA PHE A 12 13.89 -5.43 11.86
C PHE A 12 13.27 -6.81 12.14
N ASP A 13 12.99 -7.10 13.40
CA ASP A 13 12.34 -8.34 13.80
C ASP A 13 10.82 -8.27 13.55
N TRP A 14 10.39 -8.92 12.47
CA TRP A 14 8.98 -8.98 12.07
C TRP A 14 8.16 -10.03 12.82
N THR A 15 8.74 -10.78 13.76
CA THR A 15 8.10 -11.95 14.40
C THR A 15 6.75 -11.60 15.03
N THR A 16 6.71 -10.59 15.90
CA THR A 16 5.49 -10.17 16.59
C THR A 16 4.40 -9.71 15.63
N VAL A 17 4.78 -9.02 14.54
CA VAL A 17 3.82 -8.56 13.53
C VAL A 17 3.24 -9.75 12.77
N ILE A 18 4.08 -10.69 12.34
CA ILE A 18 3.64 -11.89 11.60
C ILE A 18 2.73 -12.74 12.49
N GLN A 19 3.08 -12.93 13.76
CA GLN A 19 2.24 -13.66 14.71
C GLN A 19 0.86 -13.01 14.86
N ALA A 20 0.79 -11.69 15.03
CA ALA A 20 -0.49 -10.98 15.10
C ALA A 20 -1.33 -11.19 13.83
N VAL A 21 -0.71 -11.19 12.65
CA VAL A 21 -1.42 -11.50 11.39
C VAL A 21 -1.87 -12.97 11.33
N CYS A 22 -1.09 -13.92 11.84
CA CYS A 22 -1.53 -15.33 11.96
C CYS A 22 -2.77 -15.45 12.85
N ASP A 23 -2.75 -14.81 14.01
CA ASP A 23 -3.85 -14.85 14.98
C ASP A 23 -5.13 -14.23 14.40
N MET A 24 -5.01 -13.09 13.70
CA MET A 24 -6.15 -12.43 13.03
C MET A 24 -6.74 -13.23 11.87
N GLU A 25 -5.91 -13.93 11.09
CA GLU A 25 -6.40 -14.75 9.96
C GLU A 25 -7.10 -16.05 10.42
N GLY A 26 -6.95 -16.44 11.69
CA GLY A 26 -7.64 -17.58 12.30
C GLY A 26 -7.29 -18.95 11.70
N LYS A 27 -6.27 -19.03 10.82
CA LYS A 27 -5.80 -20.26 10.17
C LYS A 27 -4.43 -20.62 10.71
N GLY A 28 -4.22 -21.92 10.97
CA GLY A 28 -3.00 -22.49 11.55
C GLY A 28 -1.73 -22.41 10.70
N THR A 29 -1.58 -21.36 9.87
CA THR A 29 -0.32 -21.06 9.21
C THR A 29 0.70 -20.58 10.23
N THR A 30 1.87 -21.20 10.21
CA THR A 30 2.97 -20.82 11.11
C THR A 30 3.65 -19.54 10.63
N GLU A 31 4.39 -18.89 11.54
CA GLU A 31 5.24 -17.75 11.19
C GLU A 31 6.22 -18.09 10.06
N GLU A 32 6.81 -19.29 10.10
CA GLU A 32 7.74 -19.79 9.09
C GLU A 32 7.07 -19.89 7.71
N GLU A 33 5.87 -20.47 7.65
CA GLU A 33 5.10 -20.58 6.41
C GLU A 33 4.76 -19.21 5.81
N LYS A 34 4.40 -18.23 6.65
CA LYS A 34 4.13 -16.86 6.18
C LYS A 34 5.39 -16.17 5.66
N ARG A 35 6.52 -16.33 6.33
CA ARG A 35 7.80 -15.79 5.87
C ARG A 35 8.21 -16.41 4.54
N GLU A 36 8.12 -17.72 4.39
CA GLU A 36 8.46 -18.40 3.15
C GLU A 36 7.50 -18.05 2.02
N LYS A 37 6.20 -17.91 2.31
CA LYS A 37 5.23 -17.41 1.33
C LYS A 37 5.55 -15.98 0.89
N LEU A 38 5.90 -15.09 1.82
CA LEU A 38 6.28 -13.71 1.50
C LEU A 38 7.52 -13.69 0.59
N LYS A 39 8.57 -14.46 0.92
CA LYS A 39 9.79 -14.56 0.11
C LYS A 39 9.50 -15.04 -1.32
N LYS A 40 8.63 -16.04 -1.48
CA LYS A 40 8.25 -16.56 -2.79
C LYS A 40 7.36 -15.60 -3.59
N THR A 41 6.54 -14.80 -2.90
CA THR A 41 5.58 -13.87 -3.52
C THR A 41 6.25 -12.58 -3.98
N VAL A 42 7.22 -12.06 -3.23
CA VAL A 42 7.93 -10.84 -3.60
C VAL A 42 8.99 -11.16 -4.65
N THR A 43 8.66 -10.89 -5.92
CA THR A 43 9.53 -11.21 -7.07
C THR A 43 10.53 -10.11 -7.39
N LYS A 44 10.23 -8.86 -7.05
CA LYS A 44 11.07 -7.70 -7.39
C LYS A 44 10.92 -6.56 -6.40
N THR A 45 12.05 -5.97 -6.05
CA THR A 45 12.17 -4.67 -5.37
C THR A 45 12.68 -3.64 -6.37
N MET A 46 12.11 -2.44 -6.33
CA MET A 46 12.50 -1.36 -7.25
C MET A 46 12.27 0.01 -6.61
N LYS A 47 12.97 1.01 -7.13
CA LYS A 47 12.73 2.41 -6.77
C LYS A 47 11.38 2.85 -7.35
N CYS A 48 10.66 3.66 -6.57
CA CYS A 48 9.38 4.23 -6.94
C CYS A 48 9.36 5.69 -6.49
N ASP A 49 9.03 6.61 -7.39
CA ASP A 49 8.78 8.03 -7.11
C ASP A 49 7.39 8.39 -7.62
N VAL A 50 6.40 8.38 -6.71
CA VAL A 50 4.99 8.62 -7.03
C VAL A 50 4.72 10.02 -7.61
N THR A 51 5.67 10.96 -7.46
CA THR A 51 5.54 12.32 -7.99
C THR A 51 5.85 12.41 -9.48
N LYS A 52 6.45 11.36 -10.08
CA LYS A 52 6.76 11.28 -11.51
C LYS A 52 5.63 10.63 -12.28
N SER A 53 5.41 11.07 -13.52
CA SER A 53 4.41 10.52 -14.44
C SER A 53 4.56 9.01 -14.67
N ASN A 54 5.81 8.52 -14.71
CA ASN A 54 6.14 7.10 -14.58
C ASN A 54 6.82 6.88 -13.22
N PRO A 55 6.10 6.36 -12.20
CA PRO A 55 6.66 6.20 -10.87
C PRO A 55 7.88 5.27 -10.79
N VAL A 56 8.03 4.36 -11.74
CA VAL A 56 9.10 3.34 -11.73
C VAL A 56 10.15 3.60 -12.82
N ALA A 57 10.22 4.83 -13.33
CA ALA A 57 11.20 5.20 -14.35
C ALA A 57 12.65 4.81 -13.95
N PRO A 58 13.48 4.38 -14.92
CA PRO A 58 13.21 4.27 -16.36
C PRO A 58 12.49 2.96 -16.76
N LEU A 59 12.05 2.15 -15.80
CA LEU A 59 11.37 0.89 -16.09
C LEU A 59 9.96 1.15 -16.62
N MET A 60 9.45 0.20 -17.40
CA MET A 60 8.04 0.10 -17.74
C MET A 60 7.52 -1.24 -17.23
N LEU A 61 6.50 -1.20 -16.39
CA LEU A 61 5.85 -2.40 -15.87
C LEU A 61 4.59 -2.71 -16.69
N PRO A 62 4.25 -4.00 -16.87
CA PRO A 62 2.90 -4.34 -17.27
C PRO A 62 1.92 -3.79 -16.22
N ARG A 63 0.71 -3.43 -16.66
CA ARG A 63 -0.32 -2.97 -15.73
C ARG A 63 -0.64 -4.06 -14.71
N VAL A 64 -0.77 -3.68 -13.45
CA VAL A 64 -1.00 -4.57 -12.32
C VAL A 64 -2.48 -4.64 -11.96
N ASP A 65 -2.87 -5.75 -11.34
CA ASP A 65 -4.26 -5.98 -10.90
C ASP A 65 -4.61 -5.20 -9.61
N CYS A 66 -3.61 -4.89 -8.79
CA CYS A 66 -3.79 -4.20 -7.52
C CYS A 66 -2.56 -3.36 -7.17
N ILE A 67 -2.79 -2.24 -6.48
CA ILE A 67 -1.76 -1.40 -5.86
C ILE A 67 -2.14 -1.20 -4.40
N MET A 68 -1.15 -1.34 -3.53
CA MET A 68 -1.26 -1.01 -2.11
C MET A 68 -0.27 0.11 -1.80
N ALA A 69 -0.76 1.20 -1.24
CA ALA A 69 0.05 2.32 -0.78
C ALA A 69 -0.32 2.60 0.68
N ILE A 70 0.65 2.54 1.59
CA ILE A 70 0.48 2.73 3.03
C ILE A 70 1.42 3.86 3.45
N ALA A 71 0.91 4.92 4.08
CA ALA A 71 1.71 6.05 4.56
C ALA A 71 2.66 6.64 3.49
N CYS A 72 2.20 6.74 2.24
CA CYS A 72 3.06 7.03 1.10
C CYS A 72 2.68 8.31 0.37
N LEU A 73 1.42 8.43 -0.06
CA LEU A 73 1.00 9.56 -0.89
C LEU A 73 0.97 10.86 -0.10
N GLU A 74 0.40 10.82 1.10
CA GLU A 74 0.32 11.94 2.04
C GLU A 74 1.70 12.39 2.53
N SER A 75 2.67 11.47 2.63
CA SER A 75 4.03 11.80 3.05
C SER A 75 4.89 12.31 1.89
N ALA A 76 4.60 11.91 0.65
CA ALA A 76 5.33 12.35 -0.53
C ALA A 76 4.81 13.67 -1.11
N CYS A 77 3.57 14.05 -0.79
CA CYS A 77 2.88 15.18 -1.40
C CYS A 77 2.75 16.34 -0.40
N LYS A 78 2.98 17.56 -0.87
CA LYS A 78 2.97 18.76 -0.03
C LYS A 78 1.60 19.45 0.06
N ASP A 79 0.71 19.09 -0.86
CA ASP A 79 -0.60 19.71 -1.03
C ASP A 79 -1.57 18.74 -1.74
N LEU A 80 -2.84 19.11 -1.79
CA LEU A 80 -3.89 18.29 -2.40
C LEU A 80 -3.67 18.07 -3.90
N ASP A 81 -3.13 19.06 -4.61
CA ASP A 81 -2.89 18.94 -6.05
C ASP A 81 -1.77 17.93 -6.35
N SER A 82 -0.66 17.99 -5.61
CA SER A 82 0.41 17.00 -5.72
C SER A 82 -0.06 15.61 -5.29
N TYR A 83 -0.92 15.51 -4.28
CA TYR A 83 -1.54 14.25 -3.87
C TYR A 83 -2.40 13.66 -4.99
N CYS A 84 -3.31 14.46 -5.57
CA CYS A 84 -4.15 14.06 -6.69
C CYS A 84 -3.32 13.63 -7.91
N ASN A 85 -2.22 14.34 -8.19
CA ASN A 85 -1.31 13.99 -9.28
C ASN A 85 -0.54 12.69 -8.99
N ALA A 86 -0.05 12.49 -7.77
CA ALA A 86 0.62 11.25 -7.39
C ALA A 86 -0.34 10.06 -7.45
N LEU A 87 -1.59 10.23 -7.01
CA LEU A 87 -2.64 9.22 -7.15
C LEU A 87 -2.86 8.88 -8.64
N LYS A 88 -2.97 9.88 -9.53
CA LYS A 88 -3.08 9.64 -10.99
C LYS A 88 -1.87 8.89 -11.55
N ASN A 89 -0.66 9.24 -11.13
CA ASN A 89 0.58 8.60 -11.58
C ASN A 89 0.60 7.11 -11.20
N ILE A 90 0.31 6.76 -9.94
CA ILE A 90 0.26 5.34 -9.54
C ILE A 90 -0.93 4.62 -10.20
N SER A 91 -2.06 5.31 -10.39
CA SER A 91 -3.25 4.78 -11.04
C SER A 91 -3.03 4.40 -12.50
N SER A 92 -2.04 5.01 -13.16
CA SER A 92 -1.63 4.63 -14.52
C SER A 92 -1.06 3.22 -14.60
N LEU A 93 -0.56 2.67 -13.48
CA LEU A 93 -0.03 1.32 -13.38
C LEU A 93 -1.15 0.28 -13.21
N LEU A 94 -2.36 0.66 -12.81
CA LEU A 94 -3.48 -0.26 -12.63
C LEU A 94 -4.12 -0.64 -13.97
N LYS A 95 -4.56 -1.90 -14.08
CA LYS A 95 -5.52 -2.32 -15.11
C LYS A 95 -6.86 -1.62 -14.85
N ASP A 96 -7.57 -1.30 -15.92
CA ASP A 96 -8.88 -0.65 -15.84
C ASP A 96 -9.99 -1.71 -15.78
N PHE A 97 -11.04 -1.50 -14.97
CA PHE A 97 -12.19 -2.42 -14.87
C PHE A 97 -13.42 -1.84 -15.57
N MET A 98 -14.13 -2.65 -16.37
CA MET A 98 -15.38 -2.19 -17.01
C MET A 98 -16.52 -2.18 -15.98
N ARG A 99 -17.18 -1.03 -15.81
CA ARG A 99 -18.44 -0.88 -15.06
C ARG A 99 -19.24 0.28 -15.65
N SER A 100 -20.56 0.13 -15.76
CA SER A 100 -21.45 1.07 -16.45
C SER A 100 -21.75 2.36 -15.70
N ASP A 101 -21.51 2.39 -14.40
CA ASP A 101 -21.92 3.49 -13.54
C ASP A 101 -20.66 4.16 -12.98
N ILE A 102 -20.17 5.17 -13.70
CA ILE A 102 -18.96 5.91 -13.32
C ILE A 102 -19.36 7.15 -12.54
N THR A 103 -18.81 7.29 -11.33
CA THR A 103 -18.79 8.54 -10.58
C THR A 103 -17.69 9.45 -11.12
N ASN A 104 -17.85 10.77 -10.98
CA ASN A 104 -16.94 11.83 -11.48
C ASN A 104 -15.43 11.66 -11.15
N THR A 105 -15.04 10.70 -10.32
CA THR A 105 -13.67 10.47 -9.86
C THR A 105 -12.96 9.30 -10.56
N GLY A 106 -13.63 8.53 -11.42
CA GLY A 106 -13.06 7.37 -12.11
C GLY A 106 -12.76 6.16 -11.19
N TYR A 107 -13.20 6.21 -9.94
CA TYR A 107 -13.04 5.16 -8.93
C TYR A 107 -14.35 4.90 -8.19
N ALA A 108 -14.70 3.62 -8.02
CA ALA A 108 -15.71 3.21 -7.05
C ALA A 108 -15.02 2.87 -5.73
N ILE A 109 -15.35 3.60 -4.66
CA ILE A 109 -14.94 3.23 -3.30
C ILE A 109 -15.80 2.04 -2.88
N ILE A 110 -15.14 0.92 -2.58
CA ILE A 110 -15.78 -0.31 -2.11
C ILE A 110 -15.89 -0.28 -0.59
N ASP A 111 -14.82 0.15 0.08
CA ASP A 111 -14.76 0.21 1.52
C ASP A 111 -13.94 1.42 1.98
N LEU A 112 -14.35 2.00 3.10
CA LEU A 112 -13.72 3.15 3.73
C LEU A 112 -13.84 3.00 5.24
N GLU A 113 -12.70 2.80 5.90
CA GLU A 113 -12.62 2.75 7.35
C GLU A 113 -11.75 3.90 7.88
N VAL A 114 -12.22 4.56 8.93
CA VAL A 114 -11.48 5.62 9.62
C VAL A 114 -11.26 5.18 11.07
N LEU A 115 -10.01 4.98 11.42
CA LEU A 115 -9.59 4.65 12.78
C LEU A 115 -9.00 5.89 13.44
N ALA A 116 -9.76 6.48 14.36
CA ALA A 116 -9.25 7.57 15.19
C ALA A 116 -8.06 7.08 16.03
N ARG A 117 -7.03 7.92 16.11
CA ARG A 117 -5.84 7.62 16.91
C ARG A 117 -6.21 7.54 18.38
N LYS A 118 -5.83 6.45 19.03
CA LYS A 118 -5.94 6.29 20.48
C LYS A 118 -4.71 6.89 21.13
N TYR A 119 -4.90 7.52 22.30
CA TYR A 119 -3.79 8.09 23.05
C TYR A 119 -2.76 7.02 23.40
N ASP A 120 -1.53 7.23 22.92
CA ASP A 120 -0.36 6.42 23.22
C ASP A 120 0.85 7.35 23.36
N LYS A 121 1.45 7.41 24.54
CA LYS A 121 2.47 8.40 24.88
C LYS A 121 3.69 8.32 23.95
N GLU A 122 4.07 7.12 23.53
CA GLU A 122 5.25 6.92 22.69
C GLU A 122 4.97 7.34 21.26
N GLN A 123 3.81 6.95 20.72
CA GLN A 123 3.42 7.33 19.36
C GLN A 123 3.19 8.84 19.24
N TYR A 124 2.57 9.49 20.22
CA TYR A 124 2.19 10.92 20.14
C TYR A 124 3.38 11.86 19.94
N ASN A 125 4.60 11.42 20.29
CA ASN A 125 5.80 12.21 20.07
C ASN A 125 6.42 12.02 18.66
N ILE A 126 5.91 11.08 17.86
CA ILE A 126 6.48 10.73 16.54
C ILE A 126 5.90 11.60 15.43
N CYS A 127 4.57 11.79 15.42
CA CYS A 127 3.87 12.63 14.44
C CYS A 127 2.51 13.09 14.98
N ASP A 128 1.93 14.08 14.31
CA ASP A 128 0.68 14.77 14.64
C ASP A 128 -0.56 14.20 13.92
N HIS A 129 -0.48 13.00 13.34
CA HIS A 129 -1.67 12.38 12.72
C HIS A 129 -2.77 12.15 13.77
N ASP A 130 -4.02 12.40 13.39
CA ASP A 130 -5.19 12.21 14.26
C ASP A 130 -5.97 10.93 13.97
N SER A 131 -5.82 10.38 12.77
CA SER A 131 -6.53 9.18 12.34
C SER A 131 -5.79 8.46 11.22
N THR A 132 -6.10 7.18 11.06
CA THR A 132 -5.69 6.36 9.93
C THR A 132 -6.90 6.05 9.08
N ILE A 133 -6.77 6.25 7.76
CA ILE A 133 -7.84 6.00 6.79
C ILE A 133 -7.45 4.79 5.93
N PHE A 134 -8.31 3.78 5.87
CA PHE A 134 -8.19 2.65 4.96
C PHE A 134 -9.21 2.81 3.84
N VAL A 135 -8.73 2.82 2.59
CA VAL A 135 -9.59 2.95 1.40
C VAL A 135 -9.36 1.76 0.50
N LEU A 136 -10.42 1.01 0.21
CA LEU A 136 -10.46 0.03 -0.87
C LEU A 136 -11.26 0.63 -2.03
N ALA A 137 -10.62 0.80 -3.18
CA ALA A 137 -11.28 1.37 -4.35
C ALA A 137 -10.93 0.60 -5.63
N CYS A 138 -11.89 0.54 -6.56
CA CYS A 138 -11.72 -0.04 -7.89
C CYS A 138 -11.68 1.04 -8.96
N LYS A 139 -10.66 0.97 -9.83
CA LYS A 139 -10.52 1.84 -10.99
C LYS A 139 -11.56 1.47 -12.05
N LEU A 140 -12.36 2.45 -12.46
CA LEU A 140 -13.37 2.30 -13.50
C LEU A 140 -12.80 2.72 -14.85
N ARG A 141 -13.38 2.20 -15.93
CA ARG A 141 -13.05 2.54 -17.31
C ARG A 141 -14.24 3.24 -17.94
N ASP A 142 -14.02 4.39 -18.58
CA ASP A 142 -15.05 5.04 -19.39
C ASP A 142 -15.56 4.06 -20.47
N ILE A 143 -16.89 4.03 -20.65
CA ILE A 143 -17.56 3.27 -21.74
C ILE A 143 -17.35 4.01 -23.06
#